data_AF-A0AAC9M4R2-F1
#
_entry.id   AF-A0AAC9M4R2-F1
#
_cell.length_a   1.000
_cell.length_b   1.000
_cell.length_c   1.000
_cell.angle_alpha   90.00
_cell.angle_beta   90.00
_cell.angle_gamma   90.00
#
_symmetry.space_group_name_H-M   'P 1'
#
loop_
_entity.id
_entity.type
_entity.pdbx_description
1 polymer ?
#
loop_
_entity_poly.entity_id
_entity_poly.type
_entity_poly.pdbx_seq_one_letter_code
_entity_poly.pdbx_strand_id
1 'polypeptide(L)'
;MLNKSFYLILIISLVFAISFWIGFNVNLLPAEASINAPIYDELFKILFIIGLIIFIGMTIAVIYSLFKFRKRNDQIGDGIALEGNLSLEIVWTIIPSIIVLLIGLYSYNIYDRMGGMKELNHNHEMMSSNTEKIWAGISQTSDNETAINNLSIEVSAMQFAFLFNYPKGNFISGELHVPVDQKVSMKMESKDVIHAFWVPEFRIKQDIIPGQPTILNFTPTKVGKYPIICAELCGPYHGGMRASIIVEEESDYNEWFNKNKKSEVNL
;
A
#
# COMPACT_ATOMS: atom_id res chain seq x y z
N MET A 1 18.00 -44.19 -19.10
CA MET A 1 17.93 -42.91 -19.85
C MET A 1 16.80 -42.08 -19.27
N LEU A 2 17.10 -40.93 -18.66
CA LEU A 2 16.06 -40.04 -18.16
C LEU A 2 15.26 -39.48 -19.34
N ASN A 3 13.93 -39.62 -19.29
CA ASN A 3 13.04 -39.20 -20.37
C ASN A 3 12.94 -37.66 -20.42
N LYS A 4 12.63 -37.06 -21.58
CA LYS A 4 12.52 -35.59 -21.73
C LYS A 4 11.53 -34.97 -20.73
N SER A 5 10.47 -35.69 -20.39
CA SER A 5 9.49 -35.29 -19.38
C SER A 5 10.10 -35.15 -17.98
N PHE A 6 11.12 -35.94 -17.64
CA PHE A 6 11.80 -35.86 -16.35
C PHE A 6 12.54 -34.52 -16.19
N TYR A 7 13.28 -34.10 -17.23
CA TYR A 7 14.01 -32.82 -17.19
C TYR A 7 13.05 -31.63 -17.13
N LEU A 8 11.91 -31.69 -17.84
CA LEU A 8 10.89 -30.64 -17.78
C LEU A 8 10.31 -30.51 -16.37
N ILE A 9 9.94 -31.62 -15.74
CA ILE A 9 9.42 -31.63 -14.37
C ILE A 9 10.48 -31.08 -13.41
N LEU A 10 11.73 -31.51 -13.54
CA LEU A 10 12.84 -31.02 -12.71
C LEU A 10 13.01 -29.50 -12.81
N ILE A 11 12.97 -28.96 -14.03
CA ILE A 11 13.08 -27.50 -14.26
C ILE A 11 11.90 -26.78 -13.60
N ILE A 12 10.68 -27.25 -13.81
CA ILE A 12 9.49 -26.64 -13.21
C ILE A 12 9.60 -26.67 -11.68
N SER A 13 9.92 -27.83 -11.09
CA SER A 13 10.10 -27.95 -9.64
C SER A 13 11.20 -27.03 -9.11
N LEU A 14 12.30 -26.86 -9.85
CA LEU A 14 13.38 -25.95 -9.49
C LEU A 14 12.92 -24.48 -9.53
N VAL A 15 12.18 -24.07 -10.57
CA VAL A 15 11.61 -22.73 -10.68
C VAL A 15 10.71 -22.44 -9.48
N PHE A 16 9.81 -23.36 -9.14
CA PHE A 16 8.95 -23.22 -7.97
C PHE A 16 9.79 -23.15 -6.68
N ALA A 17 10.72 -24.08 -6.47
CA ALA A 17 11.55 -24.10 -5.26
C ALA A 17 12.35 -22.81 -5.07
N ILE A 18 12.98 -22.30 -6.13
CA ILE A 18 13.74 -21.04 -6.10
C ILE A 18 12.79 -19.86 -5.83
N SER A 19 11.65 -19.79 -6.52
CA SER A 19 10.71 -18.67 -6.33
C SER A 19 10.13 -18.64 -4.92
N PHE A 20 9.75 -19.79 -4.36
CA PHE A 20 9.30 -19.90 -2.97
C PHE A 20 10.43 -19.52 -2.02
N TRP A 21 11.64 -20.05 -2.20
CA TRP A 21 12.77 -19.70 -1.35
C TRP A 21 13.03 -18.19 -1.35
N ILE A 22 13.06 -17.54 -2.51
CA ILE A 22 13.23 -16.09 -2.63
C ILE A 22 12.06 -15.36 -1.92
N GLY A 23 10.82 -15.72 -2.21
CA GLY A 23 9.65 -15.01 -1.65
C GLY A 23 9.51 -15.12 -0.14
N PHE A 24 10.02 -16.18 0.49
CA PHE A 24 10.00 -16.34 1.95
C PHE A 24 11.24 -15.77 2.65
N ASN A 25 12.38 -15.66 1.96
CA ASN A 25 13.64 -15.25 2.59
C ASN A 25 14.08 -13.82 2.22
N VAL A 26 13.53 -13.22 1.17
CA VAL A 26 13.87 -11.87 0.74
C VAL A 26 12.76 -10.91 1.14
N ASN A 27 13.07 -9.99 2.06
CA ASN A 27 12.15 -8.90 2.40
C ASN A 27 12.45 -7.67 1.54
N LEU A 28 11.50 -7.31 0.67
CA LEU A 28 11.60 -6.13 -0.20
C LEU A 28 10.97 -4.87 0.40
N LEU A 29 10.05 -5.05 1.35
CA LEU A 29 9.28 -3.95 1.91
C LEU A 29 9.96 -3.39 3.15
N PRO A 30 9.78 -2.09 3.45
CA PRO A 30 10.35 -1.50 4.64
C PRO A 30 9.65 -2.05 5.90
N ALA A 31 10.22 -1.75 7.07
CA ALA A 31 9.73 -2.25 8.34
C ALA A 31 8.22 -2.04 8.51
N GLU A 32 7.55 -3.05 9.05
CA GLU A 32 6.14 -3.00 9.39
C GLU A 32 5.97 -2.15 10.66
N ALA A 33 5.22 -1.05 10.58
CA ALA A 33 5.04 -0.12 11.70
C ALA A 33 3.57 0.34 11.90
N SER A 34 2.63 -0.33 11.24
CA SER A 34 1.19 -0.17 11.48
C SER A 34 0.50 -1.52 11.54
N ILE A 35 -0.71 -1.56 12.09
CA ILE A 35 -1.51 -2.79 12.15
C ILE A 35 -1.92 -3.32 10.76
N ASN A 36 -2.00 -2.44 9.74
CA ASN A 36 -2.32 -2.82 8.36
C ASN A 36 -1.10 -3.32 7.57
N ALA A 37 0.11 -2.95 7.99
CA ALA A 37 1.33 -3.31 7.29
C ALA A 37 1.49 -4.84 7.08
N PRO A 38 1.38 -5.70 8.11
CA PRO A 38 1.48 -7.16 7.90
C PRO A 38 0.38 -7.70 6.98
N ILE A 39 -0.84 -7.15 7.06
CA ILE A 39 -1.99 -7.58 6.25
C ILE A 39 -1.73 -7.31 4.76
N TYR A 40 -1.22 -6.14 4.43
CA TYR A 40 -0.80 -5.81 3.07
C TYR A 40 0.36 -6.70 2.60
N ASP A 41 1.34 -6.94 3.48
CA ASP A 41 2.54 -7.70 3.16
C ASP A 41 2.22 -9.18 2.84
N GLU A 42 1.16 -9.77 3.42
CA GLU A 42 0.62 -11.08 3.02
C GLU A 42 0.28 -11.13 1.52
N LEU A 43 -0.50 -10.15 1.05
CA LEU A 43 -0.89 -10.04 -0.35
C LEU A 43 0.32 -9.80 -1.26
N PHE A 44 1.20 -8.89 -0.87
CA PHE A 44 2.41 -8.60 -1.63
C PHE A 44 3.29 -9.85 -1.79
N LYS A 45 3.50 -10.63 -0.72
CA LYS A 45 4.31 -11.87 -0.77
C LYS A 45 3.73 -12.88 -1.75
N ILE A 46 2.41 -13.08 -1.76
CA ILE A 46 1.75 -14.00 -2.70
C ILE A 46 1.91 -13.53 -4.14
N LEU A 47 1.64 -12.25 -4.41
CA LEU A 47 1.80 -11.66 -5.74
C LEU A 47 3.25 -11.74 -6.23
N PHE A 48 4.20 -11.48 -5.32
CA PHE A 48 5.63 -11.52 -5.62
C PHE A 48 6.09 -12.94 -5.97
N ILE A 49 5.69 -13.98 -5.22
CA ILE A 49 6.03 -15.38 -5.52
C ILE A 49 5.46 -15.81 -6.87
N ILE A 50 4.18 -15.51 -7.13
CA ILE A 50 3.54 -15.86 -8.42
C ILE A 50 4.24 -15.13 -9.57
N GLY A 51 4.50 -13.83 -9.42
CA GLY A 51 5.22 -13.03 -10.39
C GLY A 51 6.62 -13.58 -10.67
N LEU A 52 7.33 -14.04 -9.65
CA LEU A 52 8.67 -14.61 -9.78
C LEU A 52 8.65 -15.96 -10.50
N ILE A 53 7.68 -16.83 -10.22
CA ILE A 53 7.48 -18.09 -10.97
C ILE A 53 7.27 -17.80 -12.46
N ILE A 54 6.39 -16.85 -12.78
CA ILE A 54 6.10 -16.47 -14.18
C ILE A 54 7.33 -15.85 -14.84
N PHE A 55 8.00 -14.93 -14.15
CA PHE A 55 9.18 -14.23 -14.67
C PHE A 55 10.34 -15.19 -14.96
N ILE A 56 10.71 -16.05 -14.01
CA ILE A 56 11.79 -17.04 -14.19
C ILE A 56 11.38 -18.05 -15.26
N GLY A 57 10.14 -18.56 -15.23
CA GLY A 57 9.63 -19.52 -16.21
C GLY A 57 9.66 -18.96 -17.64
N MET A 58 9.18 -17.73 -17.84
CA MET A 58 9.20 -17.05 -19.13
C MET A 58 10.63 -16.78 -19.60
N THR A 59 11.50 -16.33 -18.68
CA THR A 59 12.91 -16.06 -18.99
C THR A 59 13.63 -17.35 -19.44
N ILE A 60 13.42 -18.48 -18.75
CA ILE A 60 13.97 -19.77 -19.16
C ILE A 60 13.44 -20.18 -20.54
N ALA A 61 12.14 -20.00 -20.80
CA ALA A 61 11.54 -20.33 -22.10
C ALA A 61 12.13 -19.49 -23.24
N VAL A 62 12.30 -18.17 -23.03
CA VAL A 62 12.92 -17.27 -24.01
C VAL A 62 14.39 -17.61 -24.21
N ILE A 63 15.16 -17.82 -23.15
CA ILE A 63 16.57 -18.22 -23.22
C ILE A 63 16.71 -19.56 -23.97
N TYR A 64 15.89 -20.54 -23.62
CA TYR A 64 15.87 -21.83 -24.33
C TYR A 64 15.58 -21.63 -25.82
N SER A 65 14.62 -20.78 -26.16
CA SER A 65 14.29 -20.47 -27.55
C SER A 65 15.49 -19.86 -28.30
N LEU A 66 16.14 -18.87 -27.69
CA LEU A 66 17.31 -18.19 -28.25
C LEU A 66 18.49 -19.15 -28.49
N PHE A 67 18.73 -20.12 -27.60
CA PHE A 67 19.82 -21.08 -27.77
C PHE A 67 19.46 -22.24 -28.71
N LYS A 68 18.25 -22.77 -28.59
CA LYS A 68 17.81 -23.96 -29.32
C LYS A 68 17.48 -23.65 -30.78
N PHE A 69 16.84 -22.52 -31.04
CA PHE A 69 16.35 -22.12 -32.36
C PHE A 69 17.20 -21.01 -33.00
N ARG A 70 18.41 -20.78 -32.50
CA ARG A 70 19.39 -19.89 -33.14
C ARG A 70 19.73 -20.38 -34.55
N LYS A 71 19.66 -19.47 -35.54
CA LYS A 71 20.14 -19.72 -36.91
C LYS A 71 21.62 -20.15 -36.90
N ARG A 72 21.93 -21.26 -37.58
CA ARG A 72 23.30 -21.73 -37.81
C ARG A 72 23.77 -21.39 -39.22
N ASN A 73 25.09 -21.37 -39.43
CA ASN A 73 25.69 -20.96 -40.71
C ASN A 73 25.28 -21.85 -41.90
N ASP A 74 24.89 -23.10 -41.63
CA ASP A 74 24.40 -24.09 -42.59
C ASP A 74 22.90 -23.97 -42.91
N GLN A 75 22.18 -23.06 -42.25
CA GLN A 75 20.74 -22.89 -42.41
C GLN A 75 20.41 -21.61 -43.19
N ILE A 76 19.63 -21.78 -44.27
CA ILE A 76 19.37 -20.70 -45.24
C ILE A 76 17.95 -20.13 -45.10
N GLY A 77 16.98 -20.93 -44.64
CA GLY A 77 15.57 -20.53 -44.50
C GLY A 77 15.12 -20.27 -43.06
N ASP A 78 13.90 -19.75 -42.93
CA ASP A 78 13.21 -19.61 -41.65
C ASP A 78 12.69 -20.97 -41.16
N GLY A 79 12.49 -21.12 -39.85
CA GLY A 79 11.98 -22.36 -39.25
C GLY A 79 10.59 -22.75 -39.76
N ILE A 80 10.14 -23.98 -39.44
CA ILE A 80 8.81 -24.47 -39.84
C ILE A 80 7.73 -23.55 -39.24
N ALA A 81 6.83 -23.03 -40.07
CA ALA A 81 5.64 -22.31 -39.63
C ALA A 81 4.64 -23.29 -39.01
N LEU A 82 4.71 -23.43 -37.68
CA LEU A 82 3.72 -24.18 -36.92
C LEU A 82 2.59 -23.23 -36.54
N GLU A 83 1.40 -23.46 -37.09
CA GLU A 83 0.22 -22.67 -36.82
C GLU A 83 -0.75 -23.45 -35.93
N GLY A 84 -1.12 -22.83 -34.81
CA GLY A 84 -2.16 -23.33 -33.92
C GLY A 84 -1.74 -24.50 -33.02
N ASN A 85 -2.33 -24.54 -31.83
CA ASN A 85 -2.37 -25.71 -30.97
C ASN A 85 -3.50 -25.51 -29.98
N LEU A 86 -4.71 -25.98 -30.32
CA LEU A 86 -5.91 -25.75 -29.52
C LEU A 86 -5.71 -26.18 -28.06
N SER A 87 -5.03 -27.30 -27.81
CA SER A 87 -4.76 -27.77 -26.45
C SER A 87 -3.88 -26.80 -25.67
N LEU A 88 -2.82 -26.28 -26.28
CA LEU A 88 -1.92 -25.31 -25.66
C LEU A 88 -2.61 -23.96 -25.45
N GLU A 89 -3.44 -23.56 -26.42
CA GLU A 89 -4.25 -22.34 -26.37
C GLU A 89 -5.25 -22.35 -25.21
N ILE A 90 -5.96 -23.46 -25.04
CA ILE A 90 -6.87 -23.66 -23.92
C ILE A 90 -6.11 -23.60 -22.59
N VAL A 91 -4.97 -24.30 -22.50
CA VAL A 91 -4.16 -24.37 -21.27
C VAL A 91 -3.64 -23.00 -20.85
N TRP A 92 -3.03 -22.23 -21.76
CA TRP A 92 -2.50 -20.90 -21.43
C TRP A 92 -3.57 -19.82 -21.27
N THR A 93 -4.83 -20.10 -21.60
CA THR A 93 -5.94 -19.15 -21.40
C THR A 93 -6.63 -19.44 -20.07
N ILE A 94 -6.93 -20.71 -19.79
CA ILE A 94 -7.63 -21.12 -18.58
C ILE A 94 -6.75 -20.93 -17.34
N ILE A 95 -5.48 -21.34 -17.38
CA ILE A 95 -4.60 -21.27 -16.19
C ILE A 95 -4.44 -19.83 -15.70
N PRO A 96 -4.04 -18.83 -16.53
CA PRO A 96 -3.95 -17.46 -16.07
C PRO A 96 -5.28 -16.87 -15.63
N SER A 97 -6.38 -17.22 -16.30
CA SER A 97 -7.72 -16.75 -15.92
C SER A 97 -8.10 -17.21 -14.51
N ILE A 98 -7.86 -18.49 -14.19
CA ILE A 98 -8.09 -19.03 -12.84
C ILE A 98 -7.18 -18.36 -11.81
N ILE A 99 -5.89 -18.18 -12.14
CA ILE A 99 -4.93 -17.51 -11.23
C ILE A 99 -5.40 -16.09 -10.90
N VAL A 100 -5.77 -15.30 -11.91
CA VAL A 100 -6.26 -13.93 -11.71
C VAL A 100 -7.55 -13.90 -10.90
N LEU A 101 -8.49 -14.82 -11.15
CA LEU A 101 -9.73 -14.91 -10.38
C LEU A 101 -9.45 -15.19 -8.89
N LEU A 102 -8.58 -16.17 -8.58
CA LEU A 102 -8.22 -16.50 -7.20
C LEU A 102 -7.48 -15.35 -6.51
N ILE A 103 -6.56 -14.68 -7.21
CA ILE A 103 -5.87 -13.48 -6.71
C ILE A 103 -6.88 -12.38 -6.41
N GLY A 104 -7.86 -12.14 -7.29
CA GLY A 104 -8.88 -11.12 -7.10
C GLY A 104 -9.73 -11.36 -5.84
N LEU A 105 -10.19 -12.60 -5.63
CA LEU A 105 -10.93 -12.97 -4.44
C LEU A 105 -10.11 -12.82 -3.15
N TYR A 106 -8.84 -13.22 -3.18
CA TYR A 106 -7.94 -13.06 -2.04
C TYR A 106 -7.62 -11.58 -1.76
N SER A 107 -7.36 -10.80 -2.82
CA SER A 107 -7.13 -9.35 -2.72
C SER A 107 -8.34 -8.63 -2.13
N TYR A 108 -9.56 -9.03 -2.49
CA TYR A 108 -10.78 -8.47 -1.91
C TYR A 108 -10.85 -8.74 -0.40
N ASN A 109 -10.56 -9.97 0.04
CA ASN A 109 -10.52 -10.31 1.47
C ASN A 109 -9.50 -9.46 2.24
N ILE A 110 -8.32 -9.24 1.66
CA ILE A 110 -7.28 -8.39 2.26
C ILE A 110 -7.74 -6.92 2.32
N TYR A 111 -8.36 -6.41 1.25
CA TYR A 111 -8.90 -5.06 1.21
C TYR A 111 -9.98 -4.82 2.27
N ASP A 112 -10.88 -5.78 2.47
CA ASP A 112 -11.91 -5.74 3.52
C ASP A 112 -11.29 -5.76 4.93
N ARG A 113 -10.33 -6.65 5.20
CA ARG A 113 -9.58 -6.72 6.48
C ARG A 113 -8.88 -5.41 6.83
N MET A 114 -8.38 -4.68 5.84
CA MET A 114 -7.74 -3.37 6.04
C MET A 114 -8.75 -2.23 6.31
N GLY A 115 -10.04 -2.49 6.17
CA GLY A 115 -11.11 -1.50 6.37
C GLY A 115 -11.57 -0.79 5.10
N GLY A 116 -11.26 -1.33 3.92
CA GLY A 116 -11.60 -0.71 2.64
C GLY A 116 -13.08 -0.79 2.25
N MET A 117 -13.84 -1.72 2.84
CA MET A 117 -15.28 -1.90 2.62
C MET A 117 -16.14 -1.43 3.80
N LYS A 118 -15.52 -0.94 4.88
CA LYS A 118 -16.30 -0.44 6.02
C LYS A 118 -17.05 0.81 5.58
N GLU A 119 -18.36 0.78 5.75
CA GLU A 119 -19.20 1.94 5.50
C GLU A 119 -18.65 3.10 6.35
N LEU A 120 -18.36 4.23 5.69
CA LEU A 120 -18.24 5.47 6.43
C LEU A 120 -19.58 5.69 7.09
N ASN A 121 -19.58 5.86 8.40
CA ASN A 121 -20.78 6.08 9.19
C ASN A 121 -21.54 7.29 8.61
N HIS A 122 -22.52 7.03 7.74
CA HIS A 122 -23.52 8.01 7.34
C HIS A 122 -24.48 8.10 8.51
N ASN A 123 -24.04 8.76 9.58
CA ASN A 123 -24.96 9.24 10.59
C ASN A 123 -25.92 10.19 9.87
N HIS A 124 -27.11 9.70 9.55
CA HIS A 124 -28.29 10.50 9.29
C HIS A 124 -28.71 11.20 10.59
N GLU A 125 -27.82 12.01 11.18
CA GLU A 125 -28.25 13.08 12.05
C GLU A 125 -28.87 14.16 11.16
N MET A 126 -30.08 14.58 11.51
CA MET A 126 -30.85 15.56 10.77
C MET A 126 -29.99 16.78 10.38
N MET A 127 -29.94 16.99 9.08
CA MET A 127 -29.26 18.03 8.32
C MET A 127 -29.33 19.42 8.97
N SER A 128 -28.23 19.85 9.60
CA SER A 128 -27.90 21.28 9.77
C SER A 128 -27.00 21.72 8.62
N SER A 129 -27.31 22.87 8.03
CA SER A 129 -27.07 23.21 6.62
C SER A 129 -25.63 23.58 6.21
N ASN A 130 -24.57 23.04 6.83
CA ASN A 130 -23.19 23.44 6.50
C ASN A 130 -22.14 22.31 6.60
N THR A 131 -22.53 21.03 6.57
CA THR A 131 -21.58 19.94 6.74
C THR A 131 -20.92 19.56 5.42
N GLU A 132 -19.62 19.84 5.28
CA GLU A 132 -18.79 19.43 4.14
C GLU A 132 -18.89 17.92 3.90
N LYS A 133 -19.02 17.51 2.64
CA LYS A 133 -18.98 16.10 2.25
C LYS A 133 -17.54 15.57 2.43
N ILE A 134 -17.36 14.65 3.37
CA ILE A 134 -16.07 13.98 3.63
C ILE A 134 -15.98 12.71 2.80
N TRP A 135 -14.88 12.54 2.06
CA TRP A 135 -14.60 11.38 1.23
C TRP A 135 -13.88 10.28 2.02
N ALA A 136 -14.22 9.02 1.74
CA ALA A 136 -13.69 7.86 2.45
C ALA A 136 -12.22 7.62 2.12
N GLY A 137 -11.37 7.61 3.14
CA GLY A 137 -10.11 6.88 3.13
C GLY A 137 -10.23 5.58 3.92
N ILE A 138 -9.16 4.78 3.92
CA ILE A 138 -9.09 3.48 4.61
C ILE A 138 -9.44 3.68 6.09
N SER A 139 -10.52 3.05 6.56
CA SER A 139 -11.05 3.22 7.93
C SER A 139 -11.19 1.88 8.64
N GLN A 140 -10.51 1.74 9.78
CA GLN A 140 -10.42 0.47 10.49
C GLN A 140 -11.62 0.12 11.39
N THR A 141 -12.61 1.00 11.64
CA THR A 141 -13.85 0.62 12.35
C THR A 141 -15.03 1.56 12.03
N SER A 142 -16.24 0.98 12.04
CA SER A 142 -17.55 1.62 11.87
C SER A 142 -18.47 1.19 13.03
N ASP A 143 -17.99 1.30 14.27
CA ASP A 143 -18.83 1.05 15.42
C ASP A 143 -19.06 2.37 16.15
N ASN A 144 -20.33 2.64 16.45
CA ASN A 144 -20.81 3.68 17.35
C ASN A 144 -20.37 3.39 18.81
N GLU A 145 -19.08 3.13 19.02
CA GLU A 145 -18.46 3.02 20.33
C GLU A 145 -17.38 4.11 20.46
N THR A 146 -17.79 5.16 21.18
CA THR A 146 -16.91 6.16 21.81
C THR A 146 -16.06 7.01 20.87
N ALA A 147 -16.61 8.17 20.51
CA ALA A 147 -15.88 9.40 20.20
C ALA A 147 -15.04 9.93 21.39
N ILE A 148 -14.52 9.05 22.27
CA ILE A 148 -13.89 9.44 23.54
C ILE A 148 -12.36 9.28 23.51
N ASN A 149 -11.75 8.41 22.69
CA ASN A 149 -10.29 8.14 22.76
C ASN A 149 -9.49 8.15 21.44
N ASN A 150 -10.06 8.54 20.30
CA ASN A 150 -9.27 8.66 19.06
C ASN A 150 -8.49 9.99 19.05
N LEU A 151 -7.20 9.93 18.70
CA LEU A 151 -6.40 11.13 18.48
C LEU A 151 -6.80 11.75 17.14
N SER A 152 -7.55 12.85 17.19
CA SER A 152 -7.98 13.61 16.01
C SER A 152 -6.95 14.66 15.65
N ILE A 153 -6.45 14.60 14.41
CA ILE A 153 -5.46 15.52 13.85
C ILE A 153 -5.99 16.06 12.53
N GLU A 154 -5.81 17.36 12.30
CA GLU A 154 -6.15 17.98 11.02
C GLU A 154 -4.87 18.16 10.21
N VAL A 155 -4.87 17.72 8.95
CA VAL A 155 -3.73 17.82 8.06
C VAL A 155 -4.06 18.78 6.94
N SER A 156 -3.26 19.84 6.82
CA SER A 156 -3.30 20.74 5.67
C SER A 156 -2.13 20.44 4.74
N ALA A 157 -2.44 20.02 3.52
CA ALA A 157 -1.45 19.87 2.44
C ALA A 157 -1.40 21.14 1.59
N MET A 158 -0.19 21.60 1.29
CA MET A 158 0.07 22.71 0.37
C MET A 158 1.45 22.53 -0.27
N GLN A 159 1.73 23.23 -1.36
CA GLN A 159 3.07 23.30 -1.95
C GLN A 159 4.01 24.01 -0.96
N PHE A 160 5.04 23.39 -0.38
CA PHE A 160 5.49 21.99 -0.43
C PHE A 160 5.63 21.42 0.98
N ALA A 161 4.57 21.50 1.77
CA ALA A 161 4.53 21.17 3.18
C ALA A 161 3.24 20.43 3.57
N PHE A 162 3.39 19.54 4.56
CA PHE A 162 2.28 19.04 5.36
C PHE A 162 2.31 19.75 6.70
N LEU A 163 1.18 20.33 7.11
CA LEU A 163 1.01 20.95 8.41
C LEU A 163 0.02 20.13 9.24
N PHE A 164 0.40 19.84 10.48
CA PHE A 164 -0.37 19.02 11.40
C PHE A 164 -0.93 19.91 12.51
N ASN A 165 -2.23 20.15 12.49
CA ASN A 165 -2.94 20.88 13.51
C ASN A 165 -3.47 19.90 14.57
N TYR A 166 -3.21 20.21 15.85
CA TYR A 166 -3.66 19.46 17.01
C TYR A 166 -4.76 20.26 17.73
N PRO A 167 -6.06 20.03 17.43
CA PRO A 167 -7.13 20.92 17.88
C PRO A 167 -7.24 21.01 19.41
N LYS A 168 -7.05 19.88 20.12
CA LYS A 168 -7.04 19.83 21.60
C LYS A 168 -5.90 20.64 22.24
N GLY A 169 -4.81 20.86 21.49
CA GLY A 169 -3.64 21.60 21.94
C GLY A 169 -3.59 23.03 21.42
N ASN A 170 -4.41 23.37 20.41
CA ASN A 170 -4.42 24.64 19.69
C ASN A 170 -3.03 25.06 19.16
N PHE A 171 -2.32 24.11 18.56
CA PHE A 171 -1.01 24.35 17.94
C PHE A 171 -0.85 23.58 16.63
N ILE A 172 0.08 24.06 15.80
CA ILE A 172 0.44 23.46 14.51
C ILE A 172 1.88 22.99 14.60
N SER A 173 2.16 21.82 14.03
CA SER A 173 3.48 21.22 13.91
C SER A 173 3.83 20.93 12.45
N GLY A 174 5.13 20.96 12.11
CA GLY A 174 5.66 20.47 10.83
C GLY A 174 6.01 18.98 10.86
N GLU A 175 6.00 18.35 12.04
CA GLU A 175 6.18 16.92 12.23
C GLU A 175 4.91 16.32 12.88
N LEU A 176 4.53 15.12 12.46
CA LEU A 176 3.36 14.41 12.96
C LEU A 176 3.79 13.54 14.14
N HIS A 177 3.51 13.98 15.36
CA HIS A 177 3.71 13.19 16.58
C HIS A 177 2.44 12.39 16.91
N VAL A 178 2.61 11.10 17.19
CA VAL A 178 1.54 10.20 17.59
C VAL A 178 2.05 9.17 18.61
N PRO A 179 1.22 8.72 19.55
CA PRO A 179 1.59 7.63 20.45
C PRO A 179 1.43 6.26 19.77
N VAL A 180 2.28 5.31 20.15
CA VAL A 180 2.20 3.90 19.73
C VAL A 180 0.91 3.24 20.23
N ASP A 181 0.39 2.27 19.48
CA ASP A 181 -0.79 1.46 19.78
C ASP A 181 -2.11 2.22 19.97
N GLN A 182 -2.12 3.53 19.72
CA GLN A 182 -3.33 4.35 19.73
C GLN A 182 -3.86 4.59 18.32
N LYS A 183 -5.17 4.46 18.13
CA LYS A 183 -5.82 4.79 16.87
C LYS A 183 -5.78 6.31 16.61
N VAL A 184 -5.22 6.68 15.47
CA VAL A 184 -5.13 8.05 14.98
C VAL A 184 -6.14 8.25 13.85
N SER A 185 -6.86 9.36 13.90
CA SER A 185 -7.79 9.79 12.86
C SER A 185 -7.35 11.14 12.32
N MET A 186 -7.07 11.18 11.01
CA MET A 186 -6.63 12.39 10.33
C MET A 186 -7.71 12.89 9.38
N LYS A 187 -8.22 14.11 9.60
CA LYS A 187 -8.97 14.85 8.58
C LYS A 187 -7.97 15.60 7.72
N MET A 188 -7.90 15.28 6.44
CA MET A 188 -6.90 15.83 5.52
C MET A 188 -7.57 16.68 4.44
N GLU A 189 -6.99 17.84 4.16
CA GLU A 189 -7.49 18.77 3.16
C GLU A 189 -6.32 19.42 2.43
N SER A 190 -6.48 19.65 1.13
CA SER A 190 -5.51 20.40 0.33
C SER A 190 -5.95 21.85 0.21
N LYS A 191 -4.99 22.76 0.34
CA LYS A 191 -5.19 24.21 0.23
C LYS A 191 -4.88 24.77 -1.16
N ASP A 192 -4.37 23.94 -2.08
CA ASP A 192 -3.98 24.37 -3.43
C ASP A 192 -4.25 23.32 -4.53
N VAL A 193 -3.34 22.36 -4.72
CA VAL A 193 -3.35 21.33 -5.77
C VAL A 193 -3.52 19.94 -5.16
N ILE A 194 -3.60 18.90 -5.98
CA ILE A 194 -3.66 17.53 -5.45
C ILE A 194 -2.30 17.16 -4.86
N HIS A 195 -2.32 16.56 -3.66
CA HIS A 195 -1.17 15.92 -3.02
C HIS A 195 -1.53 14.48 -2.67
N ALA A 196 -0.56 13.69 -2.22
CA ALA A 196 -0.86 12.41 -1.59
C ALA A 196 0.01 12.19 -0.36
N PHE A 197 -0.63 11.87 0.76
CA PHE A 197 0.03 11.50 2.00
C PHE A 197 0.43 10.02 1.92
N TRP A 198 1.73 9.74 1.99
CA TRP A 198 2.25 8.37 1.95
C TRP A 198 3.26 8.13 3.06
N VAL A 199 3.03 7.05 3.82
CA VAL A 199 3.97 6.51 4.82
C VAL A 199 4.26 5.05 4.46
N PRO A 200 5.41 4.75 3.83
CA PRO A 200 5.72 3.43 3.31
C PRO A 200 5.62 2.32 4.36
N GLU A 201 6.20 2.52 5.54
CA GLU A 201 6.24 1.57 6.67
C GLU A 201 4.85 1.21 7.20
N PHE A 202 3.86 2.08 6.96
CA PHE A 202 2.50 1.91 7.43
C PHE A 202 1.60 1.29 6.36
N ARG A 203 2.09 1.17 5.11
CA ARG A 203 1.32 0.75 3.92
C ARG A 203 0.08 1.60 3.66
N ILE A 204 0.14 2.88 4.04
CA ILE A 204 -0.96 3.84 3.82
C ILE A 204 -0.54 4.87 2.79
N LYS A 205 -1.38 5.05 1.77
CA LYS A 205 -1.33 6.15 0.81
C LYS A 205 -2.74 6.71 0.64
N GLN A 206 -2.89 8.02 0.73
CA GLN A 206 -4.18 8.67 0.50
C GLN A 206 -3.98 10.00 -0.22
N ASP A 207 -4.69 10.17 -1.32
CA ASP A 207 -4.71 11.43 -2.06
C ASP A 207 -5.49 12.48 -1.27
N ILE A 208 -4.98 13.71 -1.27
CA ILE A 208 -5.56 14.88 -0.62
C ILE A 208 -5.94 15.86 -1.74
N ILE A 209 -7.24 15.95 -2.01
CA ILE A 209 -7.79 16.67 -3.17
C ILE A 209 -8.42 17.99 -2.70
N PRO A 210 -8.13 19.13 -3.35
CA PRO A 210 -8.75 20.41 -3.03
C PRO A 210 -10.28 20.35 -3.05
N GLY A 211 -10.93 20.87 -2.01
CA GLY A 211 -12.39 20.85 -1.88
C GLY A 211 -13.01 19.47 -1.58
N GLN A 212 -12.18 18.45 -1.33
CA GLN A 212 -12.61 17.11 -0.97
C GLN A 212 -11.88 16.65 0.30
N PRO A 213 -12.36 17.05 1.49
CA PRO A 213 -11.76 16.59 2.73
C PRO A 213 -11.85 15.07 2.83
N THR A 214 -10.77 14.42 3.22
CA THR A 214 -10.68 12.95 3.37
C THR A 214 -10.35 12.58 4.80
N ILE A 215 -10.80 11.41 5.24
CA ILE A 215 -10.39 10.84 6.53
C ILE A 215 -9.47 9.64 6.30
N LEU A 216 -8.31 9.64 6.94
CA LEU A 216 -7.41 8.49 7.01
C LEU A 216 -7.25 8.06 8.46
N ASN A 217 -7.49 6.77 8.72
CA ASN A 217 -7.29 6.18 10.03
C ASN A 217 -6.14 5.19 9.98
N PHE A 218 -5.28 5.21 10.99
CA PHE A 218 -4.23 4.22 11.17
C PHE A 218 -3.93 4.01 12.65
N THR A 219 -3.28 2.88 12.96
CA THR A 219 -2.79 2.57 14.30
C THR A 219 -1.31 2.19 14.16
N PRO A 220 -0.38 3.03 14.64
CA PRO A 220 1.04 2.72 14.61
C PRO A 220 1.38 1.64 15.66
N THR A 221 2.28 0.73 15.34
CA THR A 221 2.60 -0.43 16.21
C THR A 221 4.08 -0.47 16.61
N LYS A 222 4.87 0.52 16.18
CA LYS A 222 6.31 0.56 16.44
C LYS A 222 6.79 2.00 16.62
N VAL A 223 7.43 2.26 17.75
CA VAL A 223 8.11 3.53 18.06
C VAL A 223 9.23 3.78 17.06
N GLY A 224 9.35 5.02 16.59
CA GLY A 224 10.36 5.41 15.62
C GLY A 224 9.99 6.66 14.82
N LYS A 225 10.93 7.11 13.98
CA LYS A 225 10.74 8.22 13.04
C LYS A 225 10.62 7.66 11.62
N TYR A 226 9.50 7.92 10.95
CA TYR A 226 9.22 7.44 9.60
C TYR A 226 8.97 8.61 8.64
N PRO A 227 9.36 8.49 7.36
CA PRO A 227 9.15 9.55 6.38
C PRO A 227 7.68 9.65 5.96
N ILE A 228 7.19 10.88 5.85
CA ILE A 228 5.98 11.21 5.12
C ILE A 228 6.41 11.80 3.79
N ILE A 229 5.93 11.24 2.68
CA ILE A 229 6.36 11.61 1.33
C ILE A 229 5.13 12.03 0.53
N CYS A 230 5.22 13.14 -0.19
CA CYS A 230 4.20 13.46 -1.19
C CYS A 230 4.28 12.47 -2.35
N ALA A 231 3.18 11.77 -2.64
CA ALA A 231 3.13 10.71 -3.65
C ALA A 231 2.20 11.03 -4.84
N GLU A 232 1.86 12.31 -5.04
CA GLU A 232 1.11 12.83 -6.18
C GLU A 232 1.78 14.12 -6.68
N LEU A 233 1.94 14.29 -8.00
CA LEU A 233 2.76 15.37 -8.55
C LEU A 233 2.12 16.73 -8.25
N CYS A 234 2.73 17.46 -7.32
CA CYS A 234 2.20 18.72 -6.80
C CYS A 234 3.05 19.95 -7.18
N GLY A 235 3.85 19.90 -8.25
CA GLY A 235 4.62 21.03 -8.76
C GLY A 235 6.15 20.87 -8.72
N PRO A 236 6.92 21.94 -9.01
CA PRO A 236 8.36 21.83 -9.28
C PRO A 236 9.22 21.27 -8.14
N TYR A 237 8.80 21.45 -6.89
CA TYR A 237 9.51 20.94 -5.71
C TYR A 237 8.80 19.73 -5.08
N HIS A 238 7.95 19.02 -5.85
CA HIS A 238 7.23 17.82 -5.41
C HIS A 238 8.17 16.78 -4.77
N GLY A 239 9.31 16.49 -5.42
CA GLY A 239 10.30 15.55 -4.91
C GLY A 239 11.00 15.97 -3.61
N GLY A 240 10.83 17.23 -3.17
CA GLY A 240 11.33 17.78 -1.90
C GLY A 240 10.26 17.87 -0.81
N MET A 241 8.99 17.64 -1.14
CA MET A 241 7.87 17.69 -0.19
C MET A 241 7.87 16.46 0.72
N ARG A 242 8.51 16.59 1.87
CA ARG A 242 8.59 15.55 2.91
C ARG A 242 8.28 16.12 4.28
N ALA A 243 7.74 15.28 5.14
CA ALA A 243 7.63 15.50 6.57
C ALA A 243 8.05 14.22 7.31
N SER A 244 7.88 14.17 8.62
CA SER A 244 8.12 12.95 9.40
C SER A 244 6.96 12.69 10.33
N ILE A 245 6.63 11.41 10.49
CA ILE A 245 5.83 10.92 11.59
C ILE A 245 6.76 10.38 12.66
N ILE A 246 6.52 10.76 13.90
CA ILE A 246 7.29 10.40 15.07
C ILE A 246 6.32 9.63 15.96
N VAL A 247 6.51 8.32 16.01
CA VAL A 247 5.76 7.41 16.86
C VAL A 247 6.50 7.31 18.18
N GLU A 248 5.83 7.67 19.27
CA GLU A 248 6.41 7.81 20.60
C GLU A 248 5.69 6.89 21.60
N GLU A 249 6.34 6.61 22.72
CA GLU A 249 5.64 6.05 23.87
C GLU A 249 4.59 7.05 24.38
N GLU A 250 3.52 6.54 25.01
CA GLU A 250 2.42 7.40 25.48
C GLU A 250 2.89 8.52 26.43
N SER A 251 3.87 8.23 27.30
CA SER A 251 4.46 9.22 28.20
C SER A 251 5.13 10.37 27.46
N ASP A 252 5.92 10.03 26.44
CA ASP A 252 6.79 10.97 25.71
C ASP A 252 5.92 11.86 24.81
N TYR A 253 4.93 11.26 24.15
CA TYR A 253 3.91 11.98 23.41
C TYR A 253 3.17 12.99 24.30
N ASN A 254 2.75 12.57 25.49
CA ASN A 254 2.04 13.44 26.43
C ASN A 254 2.91 14.60 26.93
N GLU A 255 4.20 14.36 27.20
CA GLU A 255 5.15 15.42 27.55
C GLU A 255 5.30 16.43 26.40
N TRP A 256 5.55 15.92 25.19
CA TRP A 256 5.66 16.74 23.98
C TRP A 256 4.38 17.56 23.74
N PHE A 257 3.22 16.94 23.86
CA PHE A 257 1.93 17.59 23.65
C PHE A 257 1.69 18.70 24.68
N ASN A 258 1.92 18.43 25.97
CA ASN A 258 1.71 19.40 27.04
C ASN A 258 2.68 20.60 26.95
N LYS A 259 3.90 20.38 26.46
CA LYS A 259 4.88 21.45 26.24
C LYS A 259 4.47 22.41 25.12
N ASN A 260 3.78 21.91 24.09
CA ASN A 260 3.37 22.71 22.92
C ASN A 260 1.93 23.23 23.03
N LYS A 261 1.10 22.63 23.89
CA LYS A 261 -0.26 23.06 24.14
C LYS A 261 -0.28 24.52 24.60
N LYS A 262 -1.07 25.35 23.91
CA LYS A 262 -1.33 26.72 24.35
C LYS A 262 -2.34 26.70 25.49
N SER A 263 -2.05 27.44 26.56
CA SER A 263 -3.01 27.64 27.64
C SER A 263 -4.25 28.36 27.09
N GLU A 264 -5.44 27.94 27.52
CA GLU A 264 -6.67 28.69 27.24
C GLU A 264 -6.52 30.08 27.87
N VAL A 265 -6.46 31.10 27.02
CA VAL A 265 -6.58 32.49 27.46
C VAL A 265 -8.06 32.69 27.77
N ASN A 266 -8.43 32.59 29.05
CA ASN A 266 -9.74 33.02 29.51
C ASN A 266 -9.84 34.53 29.25
N LEU A 267 -10.56 34.91 28.19
CA LEU A 267 -10.96 36.29 27.90
C LEU A 267 -12.23 36.63 28.70
#